data_AF-A0A8T0CS82-F1
#
_entry.id   AF-A0A8T0CS82-F1
#
_cell.length_a   1.000
_cell.length_b   1.000
_cell.length_c   1.000
_cell.angle_alpha   90.00
_cell.angle_beta   90.00
_cell.angle_gamma   90.00
#
_symmetry.space_group_name_H-M   'P 1'
#
loop_
_entity.id
_entity.type
_entity.pdbx_description
1 polymer ?
#
loop_
_entity_poly.entity_id
_entity_poly.type
_entity_poly.pdbx_seq_one_letter_code
_entity_poly.pdbx_strand_id
1 'polypeptide(L)'
;MSDVNNTVLMKGLPGLNYLMGEADGADPAKDPRVPGKQQSVISFTKKNIQGINVPKGDGFPTRVLFNGEECSLPTMYPTSNGARISSSIMLSIFLAAIFTTLMLR
;
A
#
# COMPACT_ATOMS: atom_id res chain seq x y z
N MET A 1 13.94 -3.89 -26.16
CA MET A 1 13.44 -3.22 -24.94
C MET A 1 14.66 -2.81 -24.14
N SER A 2 15.06 -1.55 -24.28
CA SER A 2 16.25 -0.99 -23.63
C SER A 2 16.05 -0.97 -22.12
N ASP A 3 16.96 -1.65 -21.43
CA ASP A 3 17.36 -1.53 -20.03
C ASP A 3 16.66 -0.42 -19.19
N VAL A 4 15.43 -0.68 -18.75
CA VAL A 4 14.76 0.17 -17.75
C VAL A 4 15.16 -0.37 -16.39
N ASN A 5 16.07 0.33 -15.72
CA ASN A 5 16.51 -0.04 -14.38
C ASN A 5 15.37 0.25 -13.38
N ASN A 6 14.59 -0.79 -13.05
CA ASN A 6 13.42 -0.73 -12.16
C ASN A 6 13.79 -0.72 -10.67
N THR A 7 15.03 -0.34 -10.33
CA THR A 7 15.54 -0.34 -8.96
C THR A 7 15.29 1.01 -8.30
N VAL A 8 14.65 1.01 -7.12
CA VAL A 8 14.62 2.20 -6.26
C VAL A 8 15.76 2.10 -5.25
N LEU A 9 16.62 3.13 -5.25
CA LEU A 9 17.67 3.29 -4.25
C LEU A 9 17.24 4.31 -3.20
N MET A 10 17.31 3.90 -1.94
CA MET A 10 17.03 4.77 -0.81
C MET A 10 18.24 4.84 0.11
N LYS A 11 18.49 6.04 0.64
CA LYS A 11 19.53 6.27 1.63
C LYS A 11 18.94 6.92 2.87
N GLY A 12 19.25 6.38 4.04
CA GLY A 12 18.88 6.97 5.32
C GLY A 12 19.65 8.26 5.58
N LEU A 13 19.06 9.16 6.38
CA LEU A 13 19.78 10.32 6.89
C LEU A 13 20.90 9.86 7.84
N PRO A 14 22.07 10.52 7.81
CA PRO A 14 23.16 10.20 8.74
C PRO A 14 22.73 10.32 10.20
N GLY A 15 23.18 9.39 11.05
CA GLY A 15 22.93 9.43 12.50
C GLY A 15 21.58 8.87 12.96
N LEU A 16 20.78 8.31 12.06
CA LEU A 16 19.45 7.78 12.36
C LEU A 16 19.34 6.28 12.02
N ASN A 17 18.89 5.47 12.98
CA ASN A 17 18.72 4.03 12.85
C ASN A 17 17.32 3.68 12.32
N TYR A 18 17.10 3.93 11.04
CA TYR A 18 15.83 3.60 10.35
C TYR A 18 15.75 2.16 9.82
N LEU A 19 16.77 1.35 10.14
CA LEU A 19 16.86 -0.04 9.77
C LEU A 19 16.74 -0.87 11.03
N MET A 20 15.51 -1.15 11.44
CA MET A 20 15.27 -2.23 12.36
C MET A 20 15.02 -3.48 11.53
N GLY A 21 15.75 -4.56 11.79
CA GLY A 21 15.48 -5.84 11.16
C GLY A 21 14.11 -6.40 11.56
N GLU A 22 13.67 -7.41 10.84
CA GLU A 22 12.50 -8.19 11.23
C GLU A 22 12.77 -8.91 12.56
N ALA A 23 11.83 -8.82 13.49
CA ALA A 23 11.91 -9.45 14.81
C ALA A 23 10.73 -10.42 15.00
N ASP A 24 10.83 -11.33 15.94
CA ASP A 24 9.71 -12.23 16.24
C ASP A 24 8.55 -11.47 16.88
N GLY A 25 7.33 -12.00 16.68
CA GLY A 25 6.13 -11.55 17.39
C GLY A 25 6.24 -11.79 18.90
N ALA A 26 5.36 -11.19 19.69
CA ALA A 26 5.41 -11.30 21.14
C ALA A 26 5.24 -12.76 21.61
N ASP A 27 4.37 -13.53 20.94
CA ASP A 27 4.27 -14.98 21.04
C ASP A 27 4.58 -15.60 19.66
N PRO A 28 5.81 -16.08 19.39
CA PRO A 28 6.19 -16.63 18.09
C PRO A 28 5.37 -17.83 17.61
N ALA A 29 4.61 -18.48 18.50
CA ALA A 29 3.73 -19.59 18.13
C ALA A 29 2.39 -19.12 17.52
N LYS A 30 2.02 -17.84 17.70
CA LYS A 30 0.73 -17.29 17.30
C LYS A 30 0.85 -15.99 16.51
N ASP A 31 1.80 -15.15 16.87
CA ASP A 31 2.02 -13.85 16.29
C ASP A 31 2.92 -13.96 15.04
N PRO A 32 2.54 -13.30 13.94
CA PRO A 32 3.43 -13.19 12.80
C PRO A 32 4.68 -12.39 13.19
N ARG A 33 5.78 -12.64 12.49
CA ARG A 33 7.00 -11.85 12.66
C ARG A 33 6.71 -10.36 12.43
N VAL A 34 7.29 -9.53 13.29
CA VAL A 34 7.16 -8.08 13.23
C VAL A 34 8.13 -7.57 12.16
N PRO A 35 7.63 -7.03 11.04
CA PRO A 35 8.50 -6.49 10.02
C PRO A 35 9.29 -5.31 10.60
N GLY A 36 10.51 -5.16 10.10
CA GLY A 36 11.36 -4.03 10.40
C GLY A 36 10.65 -2.69 10.24
N LYS A 37 10.88 -1.74 11.16
CA LYS A 37 10.30 -0.40 11.02
C LYS A 37 11.11 0.43 10.03
N GLN A 38 10.63 0.47 8.80
CA GLN A 38 10.98 1.52 7.86
C GLN A 38 9.70 2.02 7.18
N GLN A 39 9.21 3.18 7.60
CA GLN A 39 8.01 3.78 7.02
C GLN A 39 8.43 4.88 6.03
N SER A 40 8.64 4.48 4.78
CA SER A 40 8.84 5.42 3.67
C SER A 40 7.66 5.29 2.72
N VAL A 41 6.97 6.40 2.44
CA VAL A 41 5.92 6.44 1.42
C VAL A 41 6.53 6.95 0.13
N ILE A 42 6.72 6.06 -0.85
CA ILE A 42 7.07 6.48 -2.21
C ILE A 42 5.77 6.79 -2.93
N SER A 43 5.54 8.07 -3.24
CA SER A 43 4.43 8.49 -4.10
C SER A 43 4.99 9.09 -5.39
N PHE A 44 4.62 8.52 -6.52
CA PHE A 44 4.98 9.04 -7.83
C PHE A 44 3.74 9.68 -8.48
N THR A 45 3.88 10.93 -8.92
CA THR A 45 2.87 11.59 -9.75
C THR A 45 3.25 11.36 -11.21
N LYS A 46 2.50 10.52 -11.91
CA LYS A 46 2.71 10.29 -13.35
C LYS A 46 2.13 11.48 -14.14
N LYS A 47 2.99 12.35 -14.67
CA LYS A 47 2.57 13.42 -15.61
C LYS A 47 2.24 12.82 -16.98
N ASN A 48 1.18 13.31 -17.61
CA ASN A 48 0.77 13.03 -19.00
C ASN A 48 0.28 11.61 -19.32
N ILE A 49 -0.33 10.87 -18.38
CA ILE A 49 -0.84 9.53 -18.68
C ILE A 49 -2.32 9.40 -18.31
N GLN A 50 -3.19 9.46 -19.33
CA GLN A 50 -4.61 9.14 -19.19
C GLN A 50 -4.79 7.62 -19.30
N GLY A 51 -5.38 6.99 -18.28
CA GLY A 51 -5.89 5.61 -18.39
C GLY A 51 -4.84 4.49 -18.34
N ILE A 52 -3.79 4.61 -17.53
CA ILE A 52 -2.92 3.45 -17.27
C ILE A 52 -3.74 2.36 -16.55
N ASN A 53 -4.00 1.27 -17.27
CA ASN A 53 -4.39 0.00 -16.68
C ASN A 53 -3.08 -0.68 -16.27
N VAL A 54 -2.65 -0.53 -15.02
CA VAL A 54 -1.53 -1.30 -14.48
C VAL A 54 -2.08 -2.70 -14.21
N PRO A 55 -1.70 -3.72 -15.00
CA PRO A 55 -2.07 -5.10 -14.68
C PRO A 55 -1.60 -5.40 -13.25
N LYS A 56 -2.37 -6.22 -12.53
CA LYS A 56 -2.26 -6.51 -11.09
C LYS A 56 -0.82 -6.84 -10.62
N GLY A 57 -0.01 -5.82 -10.35
CA GLY A 57 1.37 -5.95 -9.85
C GLY A 57 2.45 -5.22 -10.66
N ASP A 58 2.19 -4.81 -11.91
CA ASP A 58 3.21 -4.19 -12.80
C ASP A 58 3.73 -2.82 -12.32
N GLY A 59 3.07 -2.23 -11.32
CA GLY A 59 3.51 -1.00 -10.67
C GLY A 59 4.24 -1.23 -9.34
N PHE A 60 4.35 -2.47 -8.88
CA PHE A 60 5.03 -2.81 -7.64
C PHE A 60 6.52 -3.05 -7.91
N PRO A 61 7.43 -2.53 -7.07
CA PRO A 61 8.86 -2.74 -7.26
C PRO A 61 9.19 -4.23 -7.16
N THR A 62 10.06 -4.71 -8.05
CA THR A 62 10.59 -6.08 -8.00
C THR A 62 11.81 -6.19 -7.08
N ARG A 63 12.44 -5.06 -6.75
CA ARG A 63 13.62 -4.98 -5.89
C ARG A 63 13.72 -3.62 -5.21
N VAL A 64 14.05 -3.61 -3.92
CA VAL A 64 14.29 -2.39 -3.15
C VAL A 64 15.64 -2.51 -2.43
N LEU A 65 16.50 -1.51 -2.63
CA LEU A 65 17.79 -1.40 -1.95
C LEU A 65 17.76 -0.19 -1.00
N PHE A 66 18.04 -0.43 0.29
CA PHE A 66 18.18 0.63 1.29
C PHE A 66 19.58 0.61 1.89
N ASN A 67 20.29 1.74 1.81
CA ASN A 67 21.70 1.85 2.23
C ASN A 67 22.63 0.79 1.62
N GLY A 68 22.29 0.26 0.45
CA GLY A 68 23.06 -0.78 -0.25
C GLY A 68 22.65 -2.22 0.09
N GLU A 69 21.73 -2.41 1.03
CA GLU A 69 21.18 -3.73 1.39
C GLU A 69 19.81 -3.97 0.75
N GLU A 70 19.52 -5.21 0.41
CA GLU A 70 18.25 -5.59 -0.20
C GLU A 70 17.15 -5.81 0.84
N CYS A 71 16.00 -5.18 0.63
CA CYS A 71 14.85 -5.30 1.52
C CYS A 71 13.93 -6.47 1.11
N SER A 72 13.36 -7.14 2.11
CA SER A 72 12.29 -8.12 1.87
C SER A 72 11.04 -7.44 1.32
N LEU A 73 10.49 -7.99 0.24
CA LEU A 73 9.23 -7.55 -0.34
C LEU A 73 8.09 -8.46 0.13
N PRO A 74 6.88 -7.91 0.34
CA PRO A 74 5.74 -8.73 0.74
C PRO A 74 5.39 -9.73 -0.36
N THR A 75 5.11 -10.97 0.03
CA THR A 75 4.68 -12.05 -0.88
C THR A 75 3.30 -11.79 -1.49
N MET A 76 2.52 -10.91 -0.87
CA MET A 76 1.23 -10.44 -1.35
C MET A 76 1.29 -8.94 -1.59
N TYR A 77 0.80 -8.49 -2.73
CA TYR A 77 0.71 -7.07 -3.01
C TYR A 77 -0.22 -6.39 -2.00
N PRO A 78 0.18 -5.24 -1.44
CA PRO A 78 -0.72 -4.42 -0.64
C PRO A 78 -1.86 -3.95 -1.55
N THR A 79 -3.02 -4.58 -1.39
CA THR A 79 -4.25 -4.16 -2.04
C THR A 79 -4.96 -3.17 -1.13
N SER A 80 -5.65 -2.18 -1.71
CA SER A 80 -6.42 -1.20 -0.94
C SER A 80 -7.73 -1.80 -0.40
N ASN A 81 -7.68 -3.02 0.15
CA ASN A 81 -8.84 -3.82 0.56
C ASN A 81 -9.55 -3.29 1.82
N GLY A 82 -9.36 -2.00 2.14
CA GLY A 82 -10.26 -1.31 3.05
C GLY A 82 -11.68 -1.38 2.50
N ALA A 83 -12.66 -1.61 3.38
CA ALA A 83 -14.07 -1.63 2.99
C ALA A 83 -14.45 -0.28 2.37
N ARG A 84 -14.42 -0.20 1.04
CA ARG A 84 -14.84 0.98 0.30
C ARG A 84 -16.32 0.85 0.07
N ILE A 85 -17.11 1.49 0.93
CA ILE A 85 -18.53 1.69 0.63
C ILE A 85 -18.57 2.65 -0.56
N SER A 86 -19.07 2.16 -1.70
CA SER A 86 -19.26 2.99 -2.88
C SER A 86 -20.15 4.18 -2.54
N SER A 87 -19.81 5.37 -3.04
CA SER A 87 -20.65 6.57 -2.90
C SER A 87 -22.08 6.33 -3.41
N SER A 88 -22.26 5.45 -4.39
CA SER A 88 -23.59 5.04 -4.87
C SER A 88 -24.39 4.30 -3.81
N ILE A 89 -23.78 3.42 -3.02
CA ILE A 89 -24.45 2.66 -1.95
C ILE A 89 -24.90 3.62 -0.84
N MET A 90 -24.04 4.57 -0.46
CA MET A 90 -24.41 5.60 0.51
C MET A 90 -25.59 6.45 0.03
N LEU A 91 -25.55 6.93 -1.22
CA LEU A 91 -26.65 7.69 -1.81
C LEU A 91 -27.98 6.90 -1.81
N SER A 92 -27.92 5.60 -2.16
CA SER A 92 -29.09 4.72 -2.13
C SER A 92 -29.69 4.59 -0.73
N ILE A 93 -28.85 4.44 0.30
CA ILE A 93 -29.30 4.35 1.70
C ILE A 93 -29.96 5.66 2.14
N PHE A 94 -29.37 6.81 1.80
CA PHE A 94 -29.94 8.12 2.11
C PHE A 94 -31.31 8.33 1.44
N LEU A 95 -31.43 8.01 0.16
CA LEU A 95 -32.70 8.13 -0.57
C LEU A 95 -33.77 7.17 -0.03
N ALA A 96 -33.39 5.94 0.31
CA ALA A 96 -34.30 4.98 0.92
C ALA A 96 -34.82 5.47 2.29
N ALA A 97 -33.95 6.05 3.12
CA ALA A 97 -34.34 6.61 4.41
C ALA A 97 -35.30 7.81 4.26
N ILE A 98 -35.05 8.71 3.31
CA ILE A 98 -35.96 9.82 3.01
C ILE A 98 -37.33 9.26 2.56
N PHE A 99 -37.33 8.29 1.65
CA PHE A 99 -38.56 7.70 1.13
C PHE A 99 -39.37 7.00 2.23
N THR A 100 -38.73 6.21 3.10
CA THR A 100 -39.43 5.54 4.21
C THR A 100 -40.00 6.54 5.21
N THR A 101 -39.26 7.58 5.57
CA THR A 101 -39.78 8.64 6.46
C THR A 101 -40.95 9.41 5.85
N LEU A 102 -41.00 9.57 4.52
CA LEU A 102 -42.11 10.21 3.82
C LEU A 102 -43.35 9.32 3.74
N MET A 103 -43.17 8.00 3.65
CA MET A 103 -44.25 7.00 3.58
C MET A 103 -44.81 6.61 4.96
N LEU A 104 -44.02 6.79 6.02
CA LEU A 104 -44.39 6.54 7.43
C LEU A 104 -44.99 7.78 8.13
N ARG A 105 -45.13 8.89 7.40
CA ARG A 105 -45.77 10.13 7.86
C ARG A 105 -47.15 10.27 7.25
#